data_AF-A0A2S1QTH6-F1
#
_entry.id   AF-A0A2S1QTH6-F1
#
_cell.length_a   1.000
_cell.length_b   1.000
_cell.length_c   1.000
_cell.angle_alpha   90.00
_cell.angle_beta   90.00
_cell.angle_gamma   90.00
#
_symmetry.space_group_name_H-M   'P 1'
#
loop_
_entity.id
_entity.type
_entity.pdbx_description
1 polymer ?
#
loop_
_entity_poly.entity_id
_entity_poly.type
_entity_poly.pdbx_seq_one_letter_code
_entity_poly.pdbx_strand_id
1 'polypeptide(L)'
;MKLKDLKTWLDALSDEELEKELLYNSMDYGISGPITEINRTDDNLYYVGDEPVLLHTKKELEQRGFTDKQISGFDVEIPQGCYYIELSNEYSILERFVS
;
A
#
# COMPACT_ATOMS: atom_id res chain seq x y z
N MET A 1 -10.09 4.72 -8.75
CA MET A 1 -11.32 5.37 -8.21
C MET A 1 -10.89 6.55 -7.33
N LYS A 2 -11.61 7.68 -7.31
CA LYS A 2 -11.31 8.76 -6.34
C LYS A 2 -12.07 8.50 -5.03
N LEU A 3 -11.57 9.02 -3.90
CA LEU A 3 -12.21 8.81 -2.59
C LEU A 3 -13.66 9.30 -2.53
N LYS A 4 -13.99 10.40 -3.22
CA LYS A 4 -15.37 10.88 -3.30
C LYS A 4 -16.30 9.88 -3.98
N ASP A 5 -15.81 9.15 -4.98
CA ASP A 5 -16.60 8.17 -5.73
C ASP A 5 -16.80 6.92 -4.86
N LEU A 6 -15.76 6.51 -4.12
CA LEU A 6 -15.85 5.45 -3.11
C LEU A 6 -16.87 5.81 -2.02
N LYS A 7 -16.82 7.04 -1.50
CA LYS A 7 -17.79 7.53 -0.50
C LYS A 7 -19.21 7.45 -1.04
N THR A 8 -19.46 7.96 -2.25
CA THR A 8 -20.78 7.88 -2.88
C THR A 8 -21.26 6.44 -3.06
N TRP A 9 -20.36 5.52 -3.39
CA TRP A 9 -20.68 4.09 -3.49
C TRP A 9 -21.05 3.49 -2.12
N LEU A 10 -20.28 3.79 -1.07
CA LEU A 10 -20.56 3.34 0.30
C LEU A 10 -21.87 3.93 0.84
N ASP A 11 -22.12 5.22 0.61
CA ASP A 11 -23.34 5.92 1.06
C ASP A 11 -24.63 5.32 0.43
N ALA A 12 -24.51 4.58 -0.67
CA ALA A 12 -25.63 3.93 -1.35
C ALA A 12 -25.96 2.53 -0.80
N LEU A 13 -25.13 1.98 0.09
CA LEU A 13 -25.32 0.68 0.73
C LEU A 13 -26.28 0.81 1.93
N SER A 14 -27.00 -0.27 2.24
CA SER A 14 -27.75 -0.36 3.50
C SER A 14 -26.82 -0.59 4.68
N ASP A 15 -27.29 -0.32 5.90
CA ASP A 15 -26.54 -0.59 7.12
C ASP A 15 -26.08 -2.06 7.20
N GLU A 16 -26.93 -3.03 6.79
CA GLU A 16 -26.57 -4.45 6.74
C GLU A 16 -25.41 -4.75 5.76
N GLU A 17 -25.38 -4.08 4.61
CA GLU A 17 -24.30 -4.25 3.64
C GLU A 17 -22.99 -3.61 4.12
N LEU A 18 -23.06 -2.52 4.89
CA LEU A 18 -21.89 -1.84 5.45
C LEU A 18 -21.16 -2.66 6.53
N GLU A 19 -21.83 -3.64 7.14
CA GLU A 19 -21.22 -4.57 8.11
C GLU A 19 -20.40 -5.70 7.43
N LYS A 20 -20.41 -5.80 6.10
CA LYS A 20 -19.69 -6.85 5.38
C LYS A 20 -18.23 -6.46 5.12
N GLU A 21 -17.36 -7.47 5.09
CA GLU A 21 -15.95 -7.26 4.77
C GLU A 21 -15.75 -6.85 3.30
N LEU A 22 -14.91 -5.84 3.09
CA LEU A 22 -14.42 -5.50 1.76
C LEU A 22 -13.14 -6.31 1.47
N LEU A 23 -13.20 -7.18 0.46
CA LEU A 23 -12.07 -8.00 0.04
C LEU A 23 -11.35 -7.37 -1.17
N TYR A 24 -10.03 -7.39 -1.16
CA TYR A 24 -9.21 -7.13 -2.34
C TYR A 24 -8.85 -8.46 -3.02
N ASN A 25 -8.79 -8.45 -4.35
CA ASN A 25 -8.33 -9.59 -5.14
C ASN A 25 -7.46 -9.08 -6.30
N SER A 26 -6.19 -9.49 -6.31
CA SER A 26 -5.27 -9.28 -7.41
C SER A 26 -5.21 -10.51 -8.30
N MET A 27 -5.58 -10.33 -9.58
CA MET A 27 -5.46 -11.38 -10.59
C MET A 27 -4.01 -11.67 -10.97
N ASP A 28 -3.16 -10.65 -10.95
CA ASP A 28 -1.77 -10.75 -11.44
C ASP A 28 -0.81 -11.30 -10.39
N TYR A 29 -1.08 -11.00 -9.12
CA TYR A 29 -0.21 -11.39 -8.01
C TYR A 29 -0.72 -12.61 -7.24
N GLY A 30 -1.93 -13.10 -7.55
CA GLY A 30 -2.51 -14.27 -6.87
C GLY A 30 -2.77 -14.06 -5.38
N ILE A 31 -2.93 -12.80 -4.96
CA ILE A 31 -3.18 -12.41 -3.56
C ILE A 31 -4.61 -11.89 -3.46
N SER A 32 -5.35 -12.41 -2.49
CA SER A 32 -6.65 -11.90 -2.10
C SER A 32 -6.80 -11.94 -0.58
N GLY A 33 -7.65 -11.08 -0.04
CA GLY A 33 -7.86 -11.00 1.41
C GLY A 33 -8.68 -9.79 1.83
N PRO A 34 -9.07 -9.73 3.11
CA PRO A 34 -9.79 -8.60 3.66
C PRO A 34 -8.90 -7.35 3.69
N ILE A 35 -9.51 -6.21 3.40
CA ILE A 35 -8.87 -4.90 3.60
C ILE A 35 -9.07 -4.54 5.07
N THR A 36 -7.99 -4.61 5.84
CA THR A 36 -7.99 -4.29 7.28
C THR A 36 -7.68 -2.82 7.55
N GLU A 37 -6.86 -2.20 6.71
CA GLU A 37 -6.43 -0.80 6.85
C GLU A 37 -6.29 -0.10 5.49
N ILE A 38 -6.61 1.19 5.47
CA ILE A 38 -6.31 2.10 4.36
C ILE A 38 -5.28 3.11 4.86
N ASN A 39 -4.06 2.97 4.38
CA ASN A 39 -2.93 3.81 4.73
C ASN A 39 -2.97 5.14 3.98
N ARG A 40 -2.34 6.17 4.57
CA ARG A 40 -2.02 7.44 3.90
C ARG A 40 -0.54 7.70 4.04
N THR A 41 0.09 8.09 2.94
CA THR A 41 1.49 8.56 2.96
C THR A 41 1.56 10.07 2.74
N ASP A 42 2.49 10.72 3.45
CA ASP A 42 2.87 12.12 3.20
C ASP A 42 4.18 12.23 2.39
N ASP A 43 4.72 11.10 1.95
CA ASP A 43 5.91 10.96 1.11
C ASP A 43 5.60 10.17 -0.16
N ASN A 44 6.41 10.38 -1.21
CA ASN A 44 6.43 9.45 -2.35
C ASN A 44 7.03 8.12 -1.89
N LEU A 45 6.39 7.01 -2.25
CA LEU A 45 6.88 5.67 -2.01
C LEU A 45 7.36 5.03 -3.32
N TYR A 46 8.53 4.40 -3.25
CA TYR A 46 9.24 3.83 -4.39
C TYR A 46 9.41 2.32 -4.20
N TYR A 47 9.20 1.57 -5.28
CA TYR A 47 9.60 0.17 -5.34
C TYR A 47 11.01 0.06 -5.94
N VAL A 48 11.85 -0.77 -5.32
CA VAL A 48 13.26 -0.93 -5.72
C VAL A 48 13.57 -2.30 -6.34
N GLY A 49 12.55 -3.10 -6.66
CA GLY A 49 12.73 -4.42 -7.26
C GLY A 49 13.09 -5.54 -6.28
N ASP A 50 12.94 -5.29 -4.97
CA ASP A 50 13.20 -6.29 -3.93
C ASP A 50 11.96 -7.19 -3.66
N GLU A 51 12.19 -8.40 -3.16
CA GLU A 51 11.15 -9.29 -2.63
C GLU A 51 11.36 -9.47 -1.10
N PRO A 52 10.32 -9.34 -0.26
CA PRO A 52 8.93 -9.00 -0.60
C PRO A 52 8.79 -7.58 -1.16
N VAL A 53 7.69 -7.32 -1.88
CA VAL A 53 7.34 -5.99 -2.41
C VAL A 53 7.16 -4.99 -1.26
N LEU A 54 8.23 -4.30 -0.92
CA LEU A 54 8.26 -3.24 0.07
C LEU A 54 8.49 -1.92 -0.63
N LEU A 55 7.65 -0.94 -0.30
CA LEU A 55 7.81 0.42 -0.76
C LEU A 55 8.58 1.21 0.28
N HIS A 56 9.40 2.14 -0.20
CA HIS A 56 10.28 2.93 0.64
C HIS A 56 10.12 4.41 0.36
N THR A 57 10.27 5.22 1.39
CA THR A 57 10.41 6.67 1.25
C THR A 57 11.80 7.03 0.70
N LYS A 58 11.93 8.23 0.14
CA LYS A 58 13.23 8.77 -0.27
C LYS A 58 14.27 8.72 0.87
N LYS A 59 13.85 9.08 2.09
CA LYS A 59 14.70 9.11 3.28
C LYS A 59 15.24 7.72 3.66
N GLU A 60 14.39 6.69 3.57
CA GLU A 60 14.82 5.31 3.84
C GLU A 60 15.81 4.81 2.79
N LEU A 61 15.60 5.17 1.52
CA LEU A 61 16.55 4.84 0.45
C LEU A 61 17.91 5.54 0.64
N GLU A 62 17.91 6.81 1.05
CA GLU A 62 19.14 7.53 1.39
C GLU A 62 19.89 6.84 2.55
N GLN A 63 19.17 6.40 3.59
CA GLN A 63 19.76 5.64 4.70
C GLN A 63 20.33 4.29 4.27
N ARG A 64 19.77 3.68 3.24
CA ARG A 64 20.28 2.44 2.61
C ARG A 64 21.46 2.70 1.66
N GLY A 65 21.87 3.95 1.45
CA GLY A 65 23.03 4.31 0.62
C GLY A 65 22.71 4.61 -0.84
N PHE A 66 21.43 4.75 -1.21
CA PHE A 66 21.06 5.20 -2.55
C PHE A 66 21.36 6.69 -2.72
N THR A 67 21.89 7.06 -3.88
CA THR A 67 22.12 8.46 -4.26
C THR A 67 20.85 9.08 -4.84
N ASP A 68 20.72 10.42 -4.76
CA ASP A 68 19.60 11.15 -5.38
C ASP A 68 19.41 10.82 -6.87
N LYS A 69 20.52 10.65 -7.60
CA LYS A 69 20.49 10.29 -9.02
C LYS A 69 19.88 8.90 -9.24
N GLN A 70 20.16 7.94 -8.37
CA GLN A 70 19.56 6.61 -8.44
C GLN A 70 18.08 6.66 -8.08
N ILE A 71 17.73 7.36 -6.99
CA ILE A 71 16.34 7.47 -6.53
C ILE A 71 15.48 8.16 -7.60
N SER A 72 16.00 9.19 -8.28
CA SER A 72 15.30 9.86 -9.38
C SER A 72 15.03 8.96 -10.59
N GLY A 73 15.68 7.80 -10.68
CA GLY A 73 15.45 6.79 -11.71
C GLY A 73 14.41 5.75 -11.33
N PHE A 74 13.92 5.74 -10.09
CA PHE A 74 12.81 4.88 -9.68
C PHE A 74 11.47 5.55 -9.95
N ASP A 75 10.49 4.72 -10.32
CA ASP A 75 9.12 5.17 -10.45
C ASP A 75 8.48 5.36 -9.07
N VAL A 76 7.65 6.40 -8.96
CA VAL A 76 6.82 6.63 -7.78
C VAL A 76 5.59 5.73 -7.91
N GLU A 77 5.60 4.62 -7.17
CA GLU A 77 4.48 3.68 -7.13
C GLU A 77 3.28 4.29 -6.39
N ILE A 78 3.56 4.99 -5.28
CA ILE A 78 2.52 5.66 -4.48
C ILE A 78 2.91 7.12 -4.30
N PRO A 79 2.18 8.06 -4.93
CA PRO A 79 2.44 9.47 -4.77
C PRO A 79 2.16 9.98 -3.36
N GLN A 80 2.91 11.00 -2.97
CA GLN A 80 2.67 11.78 -1.75
C GLN A 80 1.21 12.24 -1.65
N GLY A 81 0.64 12.14 -0.45
CA GLY A 81 -0.72 12.58 -0.13
C GLY A 81 -1.82 11.64 -0.59
N CYS A 82 -1.45 10.46 -1.13
CA CYS A 82 -2.41 9.44 -1.56
C CYS A 82 -2.73 8.45 -0.44
N TYR A 83 -3.85 7.78 -0.64
CA TYR A 83 -4.31 6.68 0.20
C TYR A 83 -4.11 5.38 -0.55
N TYR A 84 -3.73 4.33 0.17
CA TYR A 84 -3.39 3.04 -0.42
C TYR A 84 -3.68 1.90 0.56
N ILE A 85 -3.70 0.68 0.03
CA ILE A 85 -3.94 -0.53 0.82
C ILE A 85 -2.68 -1.37 0.72
N GLU A 86 -2.20 -1.84 1.86
CA GLU A 86 -1.19 -2.89 1.92
C GLU A 86 -1.90 -4.19 2.26
N LEU A 87 -1.74 -5.21 1.41
CA LEU A 87 -2.16 -6.55 1.79
C LEU A 87 -0.99 -7.24 2.47
N SER A 88 -1.01 -7.24 3.80
CA SER A 88 -0.19 -8.16 4.58
C SER A 88 -0.85 -9.54 4.53
N ASN A 89 -0.29 -10.48 3.77
CA ASN A 89 -0.36 -11.86 4.22
C ASN A 89 0.43 -11.87 5.53
N GLU A 90 -0.24 -12.03 6.68
CA GLU A 90 0.30 -11.88 8.05
C GLU A 90 1.53 -12.77 8.40
N TYR A 91 2.18 -13.40 7.43
CA TYR A 91 3.33 -14.28 7.63
C TYR A 91 4.71 -13.70 7.29
N SER A 92 4.87 -12.51 6.70
CA SER A 92 6.19 -12.14 6.13
C SER A 92 7.02 -11.06 6.84
N ILE A 93 6.50 -10.22 7.76
CA ILE A 93 7.28 -9.05 8.24
C ILE A 93 7.38 -8.92 9.75
N LEU A 94 6.43 -9.45 10.53
CA LEU A 94 6.54 -9.39 11.99
C LEU A 94 7.68 -10.29 12.54
N GLU A 95 8.21 -11.25 11.77
CA GLU A 95 9.44 -11.96 12.15
C GLU A 95 10.73 -11.16 11.93
N ARG A 96 10.70 -10.00 11.24
CA ARG A 96 11.91 -9.16 11.07
C ARG A 96 12.28 -8.32 12.29
N PHE A 97 11.43 -8.26 13.32
CA PHE A 97 11.63 -7.36 14.47
C PHE A 97 11.45 -8.02 15.84
N VAL A 98 11.41 -9.35 15.94
CA VAL A 98 11.28 -10.06 17.24
C VAL A 98 12.34 -11.16 17.47
N SER A 99 13.46 -11.16 16.73
CA SER A 99 14.64 -11.97 17.07
C SER A 99 15.91 -11.14 17.14
#